data_AF-A0A2T4CJR9-F1
#
_entry.id   AF-A0A2T4CJR9-F1
#
_cell.length_a   1.000
_cell.length_b   1.000
_cell.length_c   1.000
_cell.angle_alpha   90.00
_cell.angle_beta   90.00
_cell.angle_gamma   90.00
#
_symmetry.space_group_name_H-M   'P 1'
#
loop_
_entity.id
_entity.type
_entity.pdbx_description
1 polymer ?
#
loop_
_entity_poly.entity_id
_entity_poly.type
_entity_poly.pdbx_seq_one_letter_code
_entity_poly.pdbx_strand_id
1 'polypeptide(L)'
;MAKNRKDPTKIKLRQPDRSPPKEKTLLDIAQERSLFDQAARRERELAGKSGDGEEDEDDGKLSPGAERFLDALLWTTTLAILHSTFDVLVMNQYGTVIKWDKIVANAGRAWCAFLFLFYVLHPHEANQTLLPGLPQRFQRPLRQLLFFAMSCAAGCALVYITNSKGYLYNMKRAPPLGCLWVWAVVELDLLWAVPSLLVTGVYLWVNGFSIR
;
A
#
# COMPACT_ATOMS: atom_id res chain seq x y z
N MET A 1 -19.42 -64.91 13.60
CA MET A 1 -19.94 -64.25 12.39
C MET A 1 -19.08 -63.04 12.08
N ALA A 2 -18.10 -63.17 11.19
CA ALA A 2 -17.28 -62.06 10.71
C ALA A 2 -17.67 -61.75 9.26
N LYS A 3 -18.12 -60.51 9.01
CA LYS A 3 -18.72 -60.05 7.77
C LYS A 3 -17.63 -59.86 6.72
N ASN A 4 -17.69 -60.62 5.63
CA ASN A 4 -16.82 -60.51 4.45
C ASN A 4 -16.81 -59.07 3.90
N ARG A 5 -15.70 -58.36 4.05
CA ARG A 5 -15.47 -57.06 3.40
C ARG A 5 -14.84 -57.34 2.03
N LYS A 6 -15.59 -57.09 0.96
CA LYS A 6 -15.08 -57.16 -0.43
C LYS A 6 -14.08 -56.03 -0.63
N ASP A 7 -12.82 -56.36 -0.88
CA ASP A 7 -11.81 -55.39 -1.31
C ASP A 7 -12.20 -54.82 -2.68
N PRO A 8 -12.15 -53.49 -2.88
CA PRO A 8 -12.43 -52.91 -4.17
C PRO A 8 -11.33 -53.34 -5.14
N THR A 9 -11.76 -53.99 -6.22
CA THR A 9 -10.97 -54.37 -7.39
C THR A 9 -9.87 -53.35 -7.71
N LYS A 10 -8.62 -53.80 -7.78
CA LYS A 10 -7.44 -53.07 -8.29
C LYS A 10 -7.80 -52.25 -9.53
N ILE A 11 -8.04 -50.95 -9.38
CA ILE A 11 -8.12 -50.01 -10.50
C ILE A 11 -6.70 -49.92 -11.07
N LYS A 12 -6.49 -50.36 -12.32
CA LYS A 12 -5.20 -50.20 -13.00
C LYS A 12 -4.97 -48.72 -13.23
N LEU A 13 -4.06 -48.11 -12.46
CA LEU A 13 -3.59 -46.75 -12.69
C LEU A 13 -2.84 -46.71 -14.03
N ARG A 14 -3.53 -46.33 -15.10
CA ARG A 14 -2.88 -46.00 -16.38
C ARG A 14 -2.19 -44.66 -16.21
N GLN A 15 -0.88 -44.63 -16.42
CA GLN A 15 -0.15 -43.38 -16.51
C GLN A 15 -0.53 -42.66 -17.82
N PRO A 16 -0.61 -41.32 -17.82
CA PRO A 16 -0.77 -40.55 -19.03
C PRO A 16 0.34 -40.88 -20.03
N ASP A 17 -0.01 -40.98 -21.30
CA ASP A 17 0.95 -41.17 -22.37
C ASP A 17 1.89 -39.95 -22.41
N ARG A 18 3.19 -40.19 -22.23
CA ARG A 18 4.25 -39.16 -22.25
C ARG A 18 4.99 -39.16 -23.59
N SER A 19 4.46 -39.84 -24.60
CA SER A 19 5.02 -39.77 -25.95
C SER A 19 4.92 -38.33 -26.48
N PRO A 20 5.89 -37.92 -27.32
CA PRO A 20 5.88 -36.58 -27.90
C PRO A 20 4.61 -36.35 -28.74
N PRO A 21 4.15 -35.10 -28.83
CA PRO A 21 2.93 -34.76 -29.57
C PRO A 21 3.07 -35.21 -31.03
N LYS A 22 2.04 -35.89 -31.52
CA LYS A 22 1.98 -36.41 -32.90
C LYS A 22 1.62 -35.35 -33.93
N GLU A 23 1.06 -34.24 -33.47
CA GLU A 23 0.64 -33.10 -34.29
C GLU A 23 1.57 -31.91 -34.03
N LYS A 24 1.61 -30.98 -34.98
CA LYS A 24 2.42 -29.77 -34.86
C LYS A 24 2.07 -29.03 -33.59
N THR A 25 3.08 -28.72 -32.78
CA THR A 25 2.85 -28.00 -31.52
C THR A 25 2.59 -26.54 -31.79
N LEU A 26 1.97 -25.85 -30.83
CA LEU A 26 1.78 -24.40 -30.90
C LEU A 26 3.12 -23.66 -30.99
N LEU A 27 4.19 -24.23 -30.43
CA LEU A 27 5.55 -23.71 -30.55
C LEU A 27 6.08 -23.85 -31.98
N ASP A 28 5.85 -25.00 -32.61
CA ASP A 28 6.25 -25.23 -34.01
C ASP A 28 5.50 -24.29 -34.95
N ILE A 29 4.20 -24.08 -34.74
CA ILE A 29 3.39 -23.13 -35.53
C ILE A 29 3.84 -21.68 -35.31
N ALA A 30 4.20 -21.32 -34.07
CA ALA A 30 4.73 -20.00 -33.75
C ALA A 30 6.10 -19.76 -34.39
N GLN A 31 6.93 -20.81 -34.45
CA GLN A 31 8.22 -20.77 -35.13
C GLN A 31 8.08 -20.71 -36.66
N GLU A 32 7.15 -21.47 -37.25
CA GLU A 32 6.82 -21.41 -38.68
C GLU A 32 6.36 -20.00 -39.12
N ARG A 33 5.67 -19.28 -38.22
CA ARG A 33 5.17 -17.92 -38.46
C ARG A 33 6.13 -16.83 -37.98
N SER A 34 7.32 -17.19 -37.51
CA SER A 34 8.35 -16.28 -36.97
C SER A 34 7.81 -15.33 -35.88
N LEU A 35 6.85 -15.79 -35.07
CA LEU A 35 6.18 -14.95 -34.07
C LEU A 35 7.13 -14.48 -32.97
N PHE A 36 8.14 -15.29 -32.63
CA PHE A 36 9.17 -14.92 -31.66
C PHE A 36 10.09 -13.80 -32.17
N ASP A 37 10.45 -13.83 -33.45
CA ASP A 37 11.25 -12.77 -34.07
C ASP A 37 10.45 -11.48 -34.22
N GLN A 38 9.15 -11.59 -34.52
CA GLN A 38 8.24 -10.44 -34.55
C GLN A 38 8.06 -9.83 -33.16
N ALA A 39 7.90 -10.66 -32.12
CA ALA A 39 7.84 -10.19 -30.74
C ALA A 39 9.14 -9.49 -30.31
N ALA A 40 10.30 -10.08 -30.62
CA ALA A 40 11.60 -9.49 -30.30
C ALA A 40 11.89 -8.20 -31.07
N ARG A 41 11.42 -8.09 -32.32
CA ARG A 41 11.50 -6.83 -33.10
C ARG A 41 10.60 -5.76 -32.49
N ARG A 42 9.35 -6.11 -32.14
CA ARG A 42 8.40 -5.20 -31.48
C ARG A 42 8.93 -4.71 -30.14
N GLU A 43 9.55 -5.58 -29.35
CA GLU A 43 10.16 -5.22 -28.07
C GLU A 43 11.33 -4.23 -28.24
N ARG A 44 12.16 -4.42 -29.28
CA ARG A 44 13.23 -3.47 -29.63
C ARG A 44 12.71 -2.14 -30.18
N GLU A 45 11.65 -2.18 -30.97
CA GLU A 45 10.98 -0.97 -31.49
C GLU A 45 10.34 -0.17 -30.37
N LEU A 46 9.69 -0.83 -29.40
CA LEU A 46 9.16 -0.22 -28.18
C LEU A 46 10.29 0.37 -27.31
N ALA A 47 11.41 -0.35 -27.16
CA ALA A 47 12.57 0.16 -26.44
C ALA A 47 13.19 1.40 -27.12
N GLY A 48 13.19 1.45 -28.46
CA GLY A 48 13.69 2.58 -29.24
C GLY A 48 12.72 3.78 -29.35
N LYS A 49 11.41 3.55 -29.26
CA LYS A 49 10.36 4.59 -29.29
C LYS A 49 10.11 5.28 -27.96
N SER A 50 10.82 4.92 -26.89
CA SER A 50 10.80 5.64 -25.59
C SER A 50 11.27 7.11 -25.65
N GLY A 51 11.53 7.66 -26.84
CA GLY A 51 12.06 9.00 -27.06
C GLY A 51 11.15 10.00 -27.79
N ASP A 52 10.01 9.61 -28.36
CA ASP A 52 9.09 10.58 -28.95
C ASP A 52 7.64 10.08 -28.98
N GLY A 53 6.72 10.99 -28.70
CA GLY A 53 5.37 10.72 -28.21
C GLY A 53 4.40 9.99 -29.15
N GLU A 54 3.46 9.33 -28.47
CA GLU A 54 2.10 8.92 -28.89
C GLU A 54 1.97 7.91 -30.05
N GLU A 55 1.61 6.67 -29.69
CA GLU A 55 0.40 5.99 -30.20
C GLU A 55 0.16 4.71 -29.36
N ASP A 56 -1.01 4.69 -28.70
CA ASP A 56 -1.56 3.61 -27.89
C ASP A 56 -1.84 2.36 -28.74
N GLU A 57 -1.24 1.22 -28.35
CA GLU A 57 -1.90 -0.09 -28.50
C GLU A 57 -2.21 -0.62 -27.10
N ASP A 58 -3.51 -0.84 -26.89
CA ASP A 58 -4.22 -1.25 -25.67
C ASP A 58 -3.64 -2.52 -25.01
N ASP A 59 -2.54 -2.35 -24.30
CA ASP A 59 -2.04 -3.28 -23.29
C ASP A 59 -2.68 -2.99 -21.91
N GLY A 60 -3.79 -2.25 -21.80
CA GLY A 60 -4.43 -1.90 -20.51
C GLY A 60 -3.51 -1.27 -19.45
N LYS A 61 -2.27 -0.91 -19.80
CA LYS A 61 -1.27 -0.31 -18.93
C LYS A 61 -1.50 1.20 -18.95
N LEU A 62 -1.83 1.74 -17.79
CA LEU A 62 -2.06 3.16 -17.62
C LEU A 62 -0.74 3.92 -17.79
N SER A 63 -0.80 5.21 -18.14
CA SER A 63 0.40 6.03 -18.16
C SER A 63 1.02 6.08 -16.74
N PRO A 64 2.35 6.18 -16.59
CA PRO A 64 2.99 6.21 -15.27
C PRO A 64 2.46 7.31 -14.34
N GLY A 65 1.99 8.43 -14.91
CA GLY A 65 1.31 9.49 -14.17
C GLY A 65 -0.10 9.11 -13.73
N ALA A 66 -0.86 8.42 -14.58
CA ALA A 66 -2.20 7.93 -14.23
C ALA A 66 -2.14 6.81 -13.19
N GLU A 67 -1.20 5.87 -13.29
CA GLU A 67 -0.96 4.84 -12.27
C GLU A 67 -0.68 5.47 -10.90
N ARG A 68 0.26 6.43 -10.84
CA ARG A 68 0.57 7.16 -9.61
C ARG A 68 -0.64 7.91 -9.06
N PHE A 69 -1.40 8.57 -9.91
CA PHE A 69 -2.57 9.33 -9.47
C PHE A 69 -3.65 8.41 -8.91
N LEU A 70 -3.97 7.31 -9.59
CA LEU A 70 -4.98 6.35 -9.13
C LEU A 70 -4.55 5.59 -7.88
N ASP A 71 -3.27 5.24 -7.77
CA ASP A 71 -2.70 4.64 -6.57
C ASP A 71 -2.81 5.60 -5.38
N ALA A 72 -2.40 6.87 -5.56
CA ALA A 72 -2.57 7.90 -4.54
C ALA A 72 -4.05 8.11 -4.18
N LEU A 73 -4.95 8.10 -5.16
CA LEU A 73 -6.38 8.23 -4.96
C LEU A 73 -6.93 7.09 -4.09
N LEU A 74 -6.53 5.85 -4.38
CA LEU A 74 -6.96 4.66 -3.67
C LEU A 74 -6.51 4.67 -2.21
N TRP A 75 -5.22 4.93 -1.98
CA TRP A 75 -4.66 4.98 -0.63
C TRP A 75 -5.26 6.10 0.21
N THR A 76 -5.40 7.29 -0.37
CA THR A 76 -5.90 8.46 0.36
C THR A 76 -7.38 8.39 0.64
N THR A 77 -8.16 7.76 -0.25
CA THR A 77 -9.57 7.44 0.01
C THR A 77 -9.71 6.48 1.18
N THR A 78 -8.85 5.45 1.25
CA THR A 78 -8.84 4.51 2.39
C THR A 78 -8.49 5.22 3.70
N LEU A 79 -7.48 6.11 3.68
CA LEU A 79 -7.14 6.94 4.84
C LEU A 79 -8.26 7.91 5.23
N ALA A 80 -9.02 8.45 4.28
CA ALA A 80 -10.17 9.32 4.58
C ALA A 80 -11.32 8.58 5.27
N ILE A 81 -11.54 7.31 4.90
CA ILE A 81 -12.51 6.44 5.59
C ILE A 81 -12.03 6.16 7.02
N LEU A 82 -10.74 5.83 7.20
CA LEU A 82 -10.14 5.65 8.53
C LEU A 82 -10.25 6.93 9.38
N HIS A 83 -9.95 8.10 8.80
CA HIS A 83 -10.08 9.41 9.45
C HIS A 83 -11.53 9.66 9.91
N SER A 84 -12.50 9.40 9.02
CA SER A 84 -13.92 9.55 9.35
C SER A 84 -14.33 8.63 10.50
N THR A 85 -13.78 7.42 10.53
CA THR A 85 -14.00 6.45 11.61
C THR A 85 -13.44 6.97 12.92
N PHE A 86 -12.22 7.52 12.92
CA PHE A 86 -11.66 8.15 14.11
C PHE A 86 -12.45 9.39 14.56
N ASP A 87 -12.92 10.23 13.64
CA ASP A 87 -13.80 11.37 13.97
C ASP A 87 -15.07 10.89 14.70
N VAL A 88 -15.71 9.83 14.21
CA VAL A 88 -16.90 9.22 14.85
C VAL A 88 -16.55 8.62 16.22
N LEU A 89 -15.47 7.85 16.31
CA LEU A 89 -15.04 7.21 17.55
C LEU A 89 -14.73 8.23 18.63
N VAL A 90 -14.02 9.32 18.30
CA VAL A 90 -13.66 10.35 19.27
C VAL A 90 -14.90 11.16 19.69
N MET A 91 -15.85 11.41 18.78
CA MET A 91 -17.14 12.02 19.16
C MET A 91 -17.93 11.14 20.12
N ASN A 92 -17.95 9.82 19.87
CA ASN A 92 -18.62 8.84 20.71
C ASN A 92 -17.93 8.68 22.07
N GLN A 93 -16.60 8.64 22.11
CA GLN A 93 -15.78 8.54 23.33
C GLN A 93 -16.07 9.70 24.31
N TYR A 94 -16.33 10.90 23.78
CA TYR A 94 -16.63 12.08 24.60
C TYR A 94 -18.14 12.38 24.73
N GLY A 95 -19.01 11.47 24.31
CA GLY A 95 -20.48 11.63 24.47
C GLY A 95 -21.06 12.82 23.70
N THR A 96 -20.44 13.21 22.59
CA THR A 96 -20.88 14.35 21.79
C THR A 96 -21.79 13.91 20.64
N VAL A 97 -22.75 14.77 20.26
CA VAL A 97 -23.64 14.49 19.13
C VAL A 97 -22.84 14.46 17.83
N ILE A 98 -23.02 13.39 17.05
CA ILE A 98 -22.38 13.18 15.76
C ILE A 98 -22.87 14.25 14.78
N LYS A 99 -21.95 15.08 14.28
CA LYS A 99 -22.23 16.13 13.30
C LYS A 99 -21.69 15.70 11.93
N TRP A 100 -22.50 15.01 11.15
CA TRP A 100 -22.12 14.45 9.85
C TRP A 100 -21.53 15.50 8.89
N ASP A 101 -22.09 16.70 8.83
CA ASP A 101 -21.56 17.78 8.00
C ASP A 101 -20.12 18.13 8.35
N LYS A 102 -19.78 18.11 9.65
CA LYS A 102 -18.41 18.37 10.11
C LYS A 102 -17.48 17.22 9.78
N ILE A 103 -17.94 15.99 9.91
CA ILE A 103 -17.16 14.79 9.59
C ILE A 103 -16.81 14.79 8.11
N VAL A 104 -17.79 15.01 7.23
CA VAL A 104 -17.58 15.05 5.78
C VAL A 104 -16.62 16.19 5.41
N ALA A 105 -16.80 17.39 5.98
CA ALA A 105 -15.91 18.51 5.73
C ALA A 105 -14.48 18.26 6.23
N ASN A 106 -14.31 17.65 7.40
CA ASN A 106 -13.00 17.29 7.94
C ASN A 106 -12.34 16.18 7.11
N ALA A 107 -13.10 15.15 6.73
CA ALA A 107 -12.64 14.06 5.88
C ALA A 107 -12.18 14.58 4.53
N GLY A 108 -12.91 15.51 3.89
CA GLY A 108 -12.48 16.14 2.65
C GLY A 108 -11.18 16.94 2.79
N ARG A 109 -11.02 17.71 3.87
CA ARG A 109 -9.77 18.44 4.16
C ARG A 109 -8.60 17.49 4.42
N ALA A 110 -8.83 16.45 5.22
CA ALA A 110 -7.84 15.43 5.52
C ALA A 110 -7.44 14.67 4.25
N TRP A 111 -8.42 14.30 3.42
CA TRP A 111 -8.21 13.64 2.14
C TRP A 111 -7.35 14.50 1.19
N CYS A 112 -7.65 15.79 1.00
CA CYS A 112 -6.80 16.67 0.20
C CYS A 112 -5.37 16.77 0.75
N ALA A 113 -5.23 16.88 2.07
CA ALA A 113 -3.92 16.96 2.71
C ALA A 113 -3.12 15.65 2.56
N PHE A 114 -3.76 14.50 2.79
CA PHE A 114 -3.15 13.20 2.60
C PHE A 114 -2.87 12.92 1.13
N LEU A 115 -3.72 13.35 0.20
CA LEU A 115 -3.47 13.23 -1.24
C LEU A 115 -2.21 13.97 -1.63
N PHE A 116 -2.04 15.21 -1.15
CA PHE A 116 -0.81 15.96 -1.36
C PHE A 116 0.41 15.25 -0.72
N LEU A 117 0.31 14.85 0.56
CA LEU A 117 1.41 14.19 1.27
C LEU A 117 1.80 12.86 0.61
N PHE A 118 0.81 12.03 0.27
CA PHE A 118 1.01 10.72 -0.33
C PHE A 118 1.56 10.87 -1.74
N TYR A 119 1.00 11.77 -2.56
CA TYR A 119 1.50 12.01 -3.90
C TYR A 119 2.97 12.47 -3.88
N VAL A 120 3.38 13.28 -2.89
CA VAL A 120 4.77 13.75 -2.77
C VAL A 120 5.71 12.72 -2.16
N LEU A 121 5.26 11.99 -1.14
CA LEU A 121 6.14 11.25 -0.22
C LEU A 121 6.07 9.72 -0.38
N HIS A 122 5.03 9.19 -1.01
CA HIS A 122 4.90 7.75 -1.24
C HIS A 122 5.89 7.29 -2.34
N PRO A 123 6.64 6.21 -2.11
CA PRO A 123 7.53 5.65 -3.13
C PRO A 123 6.71 5.08 -4.28
N HIS A 124 7.11 5.40 -5.51
CA HIS A 124 6.54 4.80 -6.69
C HIS A 124 7.61 3.96 -7.38
N GLU A 125 7.26 2.73 -7.76
CA GLU A 125 8.17 1.75 -8.38
C GLU A 125 8.92 2.35 -9.59
N ALA A 126 8.25 3.23 -10.36
CA ALA A 126 8.83 3.86 -11.55
C ALA A 126 9.82 5.01 -11.26
N ASN A 127 9.80 5.63 -10.06
CA ASN A 127 10.72 6.71 -9.72
C ASN A 127 10.91 6.85 -8.20
N GLN A 128 12.01 6.32 -7.67
CA GLN A 128 12.34 6.37 -6.24
C GLN A 128 12.92 7.73 -5.79
N THR A 129 12.85 8.75 -6.65
CA THR A 129 13.51 10.04 -6.43
C THR A 129 12.73 10.96 -5.47
N LEU A 130 13.10 10.99 -4.18
CA LEU A 130 12.52 11.88 -3.17
C LEU A 130 13.17 13.28 -3.18
N LEU A 131 14.49 13.36 -3.39
CA LEU A 131 15.22 14.62 -3.54
C LEU A 131 15.98 14.63 -4.88
N PRO A 132 15.66 15.56 -5.80
CA PRO A 132 16.41 15.69 -7.04
C PRO A 132 17.85 16.10 -6.72
N GLY A 133 18.81 15.23 -7.02
CA GLY A 133 20.24 15.46 -6.78
C GLY A 133 20.91 14.53 -5.75
N LEU A 134 20.15 13.73 -4.98
CA LEU A 134 20.72 12.75 -4.06
C LEU A 134 20.97 11.40 -4.77
N PRO A 135 22.13 10.73 -4.55
CA PRO A 135 22.36 9.39 -5.11
C PRO A 135 21.28 8.39 -4.67
N GLN A 136 20.78 7.58 -5.61
CA GLN A 136 19.67 6.62 -5.40
C GLN A 136 19.87 5.72 -4.14
N ARG A 137 21.12 5.32 -3.85
CA ARG A 137 21.49 4.54 -2.65
C ARG A 137 21.07 5.16 -1.32
N PHE A 138 21.05 6.50 -1.22
CA PHE A 138 20.70 7.20 0.03
C PHE A 138 19.22 7.54 0.13
N GLN A 139 18.46 7.39 -0.95
CA GLN A 139 17.06 7.80 -1.00
C GLN A 139 16.16 6.88 -0.19
N ARG A 140 16.38 5.57 -0.29
CA ARG A 140 15.67 4.57 0.52
C ARG A 140 15.91 4.76 2.03
N PRO A 141 17.15 4.82 2.56
CA PRO A 141 17.36 5.04 3.99
C PRO A 141 16.89 6.41 4.46
N LEU A 142 16.99 7.46 3.64
CA LEU A 142 16.44 8.78 3.98
C LEU A 142 14.92 8.74 4.16
N ARG A 143 14.22 8.06 3.26
CA ARG A 143 12.76 7.88 3.33
C ARG A 143 12.37 7.12 4.60
N GLN A 144 13.04 6.00 4.88
CA GLN A 144 12.82 5.22 6.10
C GLN A 144 13.08 6.06 7.37
N LEU A 145 14.14 6.86 7.39
CA LEU A 145 14.43 7.77 8.50
C LEU A 145 13.34 8.84 8.67
N LEU A 146 12.83 9.40 7.56
CA LEU A 146 11.76 10.38 7.57
C LEU A 146 10.48 9.78 8.16
N PHE A 147 10.04 8.62 7.66
CA PHE A 147 8.85 7.95 8.20
C PHE A 147 9.05 7.45 9.62
N PHE A 148 10.27 7.09 10.02
CA PHE A 148 10.60 6.74 11.40
C PHE A 148 10.44 7.95 12.33
N ALA A 149 11.00 9.10 11.95
CA ALA A 149 10.84 10.34 12.69
C ALA A 149 9.37 10.79 12.73
N MET A 150 8.66 10.68 11.61
CA MET A 150 7.23 10.98 11.54
C MET A 150 6.40 10.07 12.44
N SER A 151 6.67 8.76 12.44
CA SER A 151 6.00 7.77 13.31
C SER A 151 6.23 8.08 14.78
N CYS A 152 7.49 8.27 15.19
CA CYS A 152 7.82 8.62 16.58
C CYS A 152 7.18 9.95 17.01
N ALA A 153 7.25 10.99 16.17
CA ALA A 153 6.67 12.28 16.47
C ALA A 153 5.14 12.22 16.56
N ALA A 154 4.48 11.59 15.58
CA ALA A 154 3.03 11.47 15.54
C ALA A 154 2.50 10.59 16.68
N GLY A 155 3.15 9.45 16.97
CA GLY A 155 2.80 8.56 18.07
C GLY A 155 2.94 9.24 19.43
N CYS A 156 4.10 9.85 19.72
CA CYS A 156 4.30 10.59 20.96
C CYS A 156 3.37 11.80 21.08
N ALA A 157 3.13 12.54 20.00
CA ALA A 157 2.19 13.66 19.99
C ALA A 157 0.75 13.20 20.26
N LEU A 158 0.32 12.09 19.67
CA LEU A 158 -1.01 11.53 19.90
C LEU A 158 -1.18 11.14 21.37
N VAL A 159 -0.22 10.40 21.95
CA VAL A 159 -0.20 10.02 23.37
C VAL A 159 -0.23 11.24 24.28
N TYR A 160 0.60 12.25 24.00
CA TYR A 160 0.64 13.49 24.78
C TYR A 160 -0.71 14.22 24.73
N ILE A 161 -1.31 14.35 23.55
CA ILE A 161 -2.55 15.07 23.35
C ILE A 161 -3.70 14.37 24.08
N THR A 162 -3.85 13.06 23.89
CA THR A 162 -4.94 12.30 24.50
C THR A 162 -4.89 12.28 26.03
N ASN A 163 -3.68 12.37 26.62
CA ASN A 163 -3.50 12.38 28.07
C ASN A 163 -3.48 13.78 28.71
N SER A 164 -3.00 14.80 27.98
CA SER A 164 -2.71 16.12 28.57
C SER A 164 -3.67 17.23 28.14
N LYS A 165 -4.47 17.03 27.09
CA LYS A 165 -5.34 18.07 26.53
C LYS A 165 -6.82 17.72 26.74
N GLY A 166 -7.64 18.78 26.76
CA GLY A 166 -9.08 18.65 26.92
C GLY A 166 -9.77 18.04 25.70
N TYR A 167 -10.99 17.54 25.90
CA TYR A 167 -11.74 16.80 24.88
C TYR A 167 -11.90 17.53 23.54
N LEU A 168 -12.17 18.85 23.54
CA LEU A 168 -12.32 19.63 22.30
C LEU A 168 -11.05 19.66 21.46
N TYR A 169 -9.89 19.60 22.11
CA TYR A 169 -8.61 19.56 21.42
C TYR A 169 -8.38 18.17 20.83
N ASN A 170 -8.68 17.12 21.60
CA ASN A 170 -8.54 15.73 21.17
C ASN A 170 -9.45 15.42 19.98
N MET A 171 -10.71 15.87 20.02
CA MET A 171 -11.66 15.74 18.91
C MET A 171 -11.20 16.39 17.60
N LYS A 172 -10.32 17.40 17.65
CA LYS A 172 -9.84 18.08 16.43
C LYS A 172 -8.49 17.55 15.93
N ARG A 173 -7.65 17.04 16.84
CA ARG A 173 -6.24 16.73 16.53
C ARG A 173 -5.96 15.24 16.52
N ALA A 174 -6.64 14.44 17.34
CA ALA A 174 -6.37 13.01 17.43
C ALA A 174 -6.69 12.25 16.14
N PRO A 175 -7.82 12.48 15.44
CA PRO A 175 -8.14 11.76 14.20
C PRO A 175 -7.10 11.91 13.08
N PRO A 176 -6.66 13.13 12.69
CA PRO A 176 -5.63 13.27 11.66
C PRO A 176 -4.25 12.80 12.12
N LEU A 177 -3.89 12.99 13.41
CA LEU A 177 -2.62 12.48 13.94
C LEU A 177 -2.58 10.94 13.97
N GLY A 178 -3.69 10.30 14.33
CA GLY A 178 -3.81 8.84 14.29
C GLY A 178 -3.65 8.30 12.87
N CYS A 179 -4.29 8.92 11.88
CA CYS A 179 -4.11 8.53 10.48
C CYS A 179 -2.67 8.74 9.99
N LEU A 180 -2.06 9.87 10.33
CA LEU A 180 -0.66 10.15 10.00
C LEU A 180 0.29 9.12 10.62
N TRP A 181 0.04 8.74 11.88
CA TRP A 181 0.85 7.75 12.57
C TRP A 181 0.71 6.36 11.94
N VAL A 182 -0.53 5.91 11.67
CA VAL A 182 -0.79 4.62 11.00
C VAL A 182 -0.11 4.59 9.63
N TRP A 183 -0.27 5.65 8.83
CA TRP A 183 0.40 5.74 7.53
C TRP A 183 1.92 5.65 7.66
N ALA A 184 2.52 6.40 8.59
CA ALA A 184 3.96 6.37 8.80
C ALA A 184 4.47 4.98 9.21
N VAL A 185 3.72 4.24 10.03
CA VAL A 185 4.09 2.86 10.44
C VAL A 185 3.96 1.87 9.28
N VAL A 186 2.92 2.00 8.46
CA VAL A 186 2.70 1.11 7.29
C VAL A 186 3.80 1.27 6.24
N GLU A 187 4.35 2.47 6.11
CA GLU A 187 5.42 2.77 5.14
C GLU A 187 6.83 2.34 5.63
N LEU A 188 6.98 2.02 6.92
CA LEU A 188 8.25 1.55 7.48
C LEU A 188 8.48 0.07 7.18
N ASP A 189 9.74 -0.28 6.88
CA ASP A 189 10.16 -1.68 6.90
C ASP A 189 9.97 -2.24 8.32
N LEU A 190 9.63 -3.53 8.46
CA LEU A 190 9.33 -4.17 9.75
C LEU A 190 10.41 -3.91 10.83
N LEU A 191 11.68 -3.89 10.41
CA LEU A 191 12.84 -3.61 11.27
C LEU A 191 12.82 -2.20 11.88
N TRP A 192 12.22 -1.22 11.20
CA TRP A 192 12.09 0.17 11.66
C TRP A 192 10.73 0.45 12.30
N ALA A 193 9.68 -0.25 11.86
CA ALA A 193 8.35 -0.13 12.42
C ALA A 193 8.32 -0.52 13.91
N VAL A 194 8.89 -1.67 14.26
CA VAL A 194 8.95 -2.17 15.65
C VAL A 194 9.61 -1.17 16.61
N PRO A 195 10.84 -0.68 16.37
CA PRO A 195 11.45 0.30 17.26
C PRO A 195 10.70 1.63 17.29
N SER A 196 10.04 2.06 16.20
CA SER A 196 9.25 3.31 16.23
C SER A 196 8.05 3.23 17.19
N LEU A 197 7.39 2.06 17.23
CA LEU A 197 6.32 1.78 18.18
C LEU A 197 6.86 1.64 19.61
N LEU A 198 8.03 1.00 19.77
CA LEU A 198 8.71 0.87 21.05
C LEU A 198 9.03 2.25 21.64
N VAL A 199 9.53 3.20 20.84
CA VAL A 199 9.76 4.59 21.27
C VAL A 199 8.48 5.22 21.81
N THR A 200 7.36 5.06 21.11
CA THR A 200 6.07 5.59 21.57
C THR A 200 5.60 4.93 22.87
N GLY A 201 5.80 3.60 23.00
CA GLY A 201 5.48 2.85 24.21
C GLY A 201 6.33 3.25 25.42
N VAL A 202 7.65 3.44 25.21
CA VAL A 202 8.56 3.95 26.24
C VAL A 202 8.18 5.37 26.63
N TYR A 203 7.83 6.22 25.68
CA TYR A 203 7.35 7.58 25.96
C TYR A 203 6.09 7.56 26.84
N LEU A 204 5.13 6.68 26.55
CA LEU A 204 3.94 6.50 27.38
C LEU A 204 4.31 6.08 28.81
N TRP A 205 5.21 5.09 28.95
CA TRP A 205 5.63 4.57 30.25
C TRP A 205 6.39 5.60 31.10
N VAL A 206 7.37 6.29 30.51
CA VAL A 206 8.21 7.27 31.21
C VAL A 206 7.38 8.45 31.73
N ASN A 207 6.36 8.88 30.99
CA ASN A 207 5.51 10.00 31.40
C ASN A 207 4.34 9.58 32.31
N GLY A 208 4.21 8.28 32.64
CA GLY A 208 3.13 7.77 33.49
C GLY A 208 1.74 7.97 32.89
N PHE A 209 1.64 8.05 31.57
CA PHE A 209 0.37 8.23 30.87
C PHE A 209 -0.47 6.94 30.92
N SER A 210 -1.78 7.08 31.08
CA SER A 210 -2.69 5.94 31.21
C SER A 210 -3.41 5.66 29.88
N ILE A 211 -3.53 4.38 29.52
CA ILE A 211 -4.47 3.95 28.48
C ILE A 211 -5.83 3.84 29.16
N ARG A 212 -6.74 4.78 28.89
CA ARG A 212 -8.12 4.77 29.38
C ARG A 212 -9.09 4.42 28.28
#